data_AF-A0A3D0XK89-F1
#
_entry.id   AF-A0A3D0XK89-F1
#
_cell.length_a   1.000
_cell.length_b   1.000
_cell.length_c   1.000
_cell.angle_alpha   90.00
_cell.angle_beta   90.00
_cell.angle_gamma   90.00
#
_symmetry.space_group_name_H-M   'P 1'
#
loop_
_entity.id
_entity.type
_entity.pdbx_description
1 polymer ?
#
loop_
_entity_poly.entity_id
_entity_poly.type
_entity_poly.pdbx_seq_one_letter_code
_entity_poly.pdbx_strand_id
1 'polypeptide(L)'
;MTGASTLAWMTLLLPLASAAVITLGTLKNHRLSANLSIGAILGAFVCSLLLFLSASSGESNLTWIAIGDFNATIGVKLDRLSALMLLVVTGVGALIHWYSQGYMEGDRSYARYFASLSLFSFSMLGIVLATNLMQMFIFWELVGVSSYLLIGFWHERPAAADACKKAFITNRLGDFGFLIGIIMVWAAAGSLNFGLLEKAMQEQPELLGASAGLIGLLLFCGAMGKSAQFPLHVWLPDAM
;
A
#
# COMPACT_ATOMS: atom_id res chain seq x y z
N MET A 1 -0.33 13.11 -20.37
CA MET A 1 -0.62 13.01 -18.93
C MET A 1 -1.27 14.33 -18.50
N THR A 2 -2.48 14.28 -17.93
CA THR A 2 -3.14 15.48 -17.37
C THR A 2 -2.39 15.93 -16.12
N GLY A 3 -2.50 17.21 -15.72
CA GLY A 3 -1.84 17.71 -14.50
C GLY A 3 -2.18 16.88 -13.24
N ALA A 4 -3.42 16.42 -13.14
CA ALA A 4 -3.86 15.53 -12.05
C ALA A 4 -3.16 14.16 -12.05
N SER A 5 -2.98 13.53 -13.21
CA SER A 5 -2.25 12.26 -13.30
C SER A 5 -0.80 12.40 -12.82
N THR A 6 -0.13 13.50 -13.18
CA THR A 6 1.24 13.78 -12.72
C THR A 6 1.30 13.95 -11.21
N LEU A 7 0.36 14.70 -10.61
CA LEU A 7 0.28 14.87 -9.16
C LEU A 7 0.05 13.54 -8.42
N ALA A 8 -0.77 12.64 -8.96
CA ALA A 8 -0.98 11.32 -8.37
C ALA A 8 0.29 10.46 -8.39
N TRP A 9 0.99 10.44 -9.53
CA TRP A 9 2.29 9.77 -9.64
C TRP A 9 3.34 10.37 -8.70
N MET A 10 3.37 11.70 -8.56
CA MET A 10 4.26 12.36 -7.59
C MET A 10 3.92 11.97 -6.15
N THR A 11 2.63 11.97 -5.80
CA THR A 11 2.15 11.56 -4.46
C THR A 11 2.63 10.15 -4.13
N LEU A 12 2.53 9.23 -5.08
CA LEU A 12 3.01 7.86 -4.94
C LEU A 12 4.53 7.76 -4.83
N LEU A 13 5.28 8.40 -5.75
CA LEU A 13 6.71 8.16 -5.90
C LEU A 13 7.59 8.94 -4.92
N LEU A 14 7.11 10.04 -4.34
CA LEU A 14 7.89 10.86 -3.40
C LEU A 14 8.39 10.05 -2.18
N PRO A 15 7.54 9.31 -1.44
CA PRO A 15 8.02 8.48 -0.33
C PRO A 15 8.96 7.36 -0.79
N LEU A 16 8.74 6.76 -1.97
CA LEU A 16 9.65 5.74 -2.51
C LEU A 16 11.04 6.32 -2.79
N ALA A 17 11.10 7.48 -3.43
CA ALA A 17 12.35 8.18 -3.72
C ALA A 17 13.09 8.51 -2.41
N SER A 18 12.37 8.94 -1.38
CA SER A 18 12.94 9.18 -0.06
C SER A 18 13.53 7.91 0.56
N ALA A 19 12.78 6.81 0.57
CA ALA A 19 13.27 5.52 1.07
C ALA A 19 14.53 5.05 0.33
N ALA A 20 14.55 5.17 -1.00
CA ALA A 20 15.71 4.80 -1.82
C ALA A 20 16.94 5.68 -1.56
N VAL A 21 16.76 7.01 -1.49
CA VAL A 21 17.86 7.94 -1.21
C VAL A 21 18.42 7.73 0.20
N ILE A 22 17.55 7.47 1.18
CA ILE A 22 17.99 7.19 2.56
C ILE A 22 18.81 5.90 2.61
N THR A 23 18.29 4.82 2.04
CA THR A 23 18.94 3.50 2.08
C THR A 23 20.26 3.45 1.30
N LEU A 24 20.35 4.13 0.16
CA LEU A 24 21.54 4.07 -0.71
C LEU A 24 22.58 5.15 -0.40
N GLY A 25 22.16 6.31 0.11
CA GLY A 25 23.00 7.51 0.15
C GLY A 25 23.18 8.16 1.52
N THR A 26 22.14 8.22 2.35
CA THR A 26 22.15 9.09 3.54
C THR A 26 22.06 8.38 4.89
N LEU A 27 22.21 7.05 4.93
CA LEU A 27 22.21 6.24 6.17
C LEU A 27 23.10 6.78 7.30
N LYS A 28 24.24 7.39 6.96
CA LYS A 28 25.18 7.97 7.95
C LYS A 28 24.74 9.32 8.51
N ASN A 29 23.84 10.03 7.82
CA ASN A 29 23.38 11.36 8.20
C ASN A 29 21.92 11.33 8.66
N HIS A 30 21.75 11.17 9.97
CA HIS A 30 20.45 11.04 10.63
C HIS A 30 19.51 12.23 10.37
N ARG A 31 19.99 13.48 10.49
CA ARG A 31 19.18 14.70 10.25
C ARG A 31 18.71 14.82 8.81
N LEU A 32 19.61 14.57 7.86
CA LEU A 32 19.26 14.60 6.44
C LEU A 32 18.22 13.53 6.10
N SER A 33 18.37 12.33 6.66
CA SER A 33 17.42 11.22 6.45
C SER A 33 16.01 11.57 6.95
N ALA A 34 15.88 12.11 8.16
CA ALA A 34 14.58 12.58 8.65
C ALA A 34 13.99 13.68 7.78
N ASN A 35 14.77 14.71 7.44
CA ASN A 35 14.29 15.83 6.64
C ASN A 35 13.84 15.40 5.24
N LEU A 36 14.54 14.45 4.61
CA LEU A 36 14.13 13.87 3.32
C LEU A 36 12.81 13.10 3.43
N SER A 37 12.65 12.33 4.51
CA SER A 37 11.44 11.54 4.77
C SER A 37 10.23 12.43 5.06
N ILE A 38 10.39 13.40 5.95
CA ILE A 38 9.37 14.42 6.30
C ILE A 38 9.03 15.28 5.08
N GLY A 39 10.03 15.76 4.34
CA GLY A 39 9.81 16.57 3.14
C GLY A 39 9.05 15.81 2.06
N ALA A 40 9.35 14.52 1.86
CA ALA A 40 8.65 13.68 0.89
C ALA A 40 7.18 13.46 1.24
N ILE A 41 6.86 13.13 2.50
CA ILE A 41 5.47 12.91 2.91
C ILE A 41 4.67 14.23 2.95
N LEU A 42 5.29 15.35 3.31
CA LEU A 42 4.66 16.68 3.21
C LEU A 42 4.41 17.08 1.75
N GLY A 43 5.35 16.81 0.85
CA GLY A 43 5.16 17.01 -0.59
C GLY A 43 4.00 16.16 -1.13
N ALA A 44 3.92 14.90 -0.69
CA ALA A 44 2.80 14.00 -1.02
C ALA A 44 1.47 14.52 -0.44
N PHE A 45 1.47 15.05 0.79
CA PHE A 45 0.28 15.66 1.39
C PHE A 45 -0.21 16.88 0.61
N VAL A 46 0.69 17.79 0.21
CA VAL A 46 0.34 18.94 -0.63
C VAL A 46 -0.24 18.49 -1.96
N CYS A 47 0.37 17.49 -2.62
CA CYS A 47 -0.17 16.93 -3.86
C CYS A 47 -1.56 16.32 -3.65
N SER A 48 -1.78 15.57 -2.56
CA SER A 48 -3.08 14.98 -2.22
C SER A 48 -4.15 16.04 -1.95
N LEU A 49 -3.79 17.13 -1.29
CA LEU A 49 -4.69 18.24 -1.00
C LEU A 49 -5.11 18.94 -2.30
N LEU A 50 -4.17 19.19 -3.22
CA LEU A 50 -4.47 19.75 -4.52
C LEU A 50 -5.38 18.84 -5.35
N LEU A 51 -5.15 17.53 -5.33
CA LEU A 51 -6.01 16.54 -6.01
C LEU A 51 -7.43 16.54 -5.44
N PHE A 52 -7.56 16.60 -4.12
CA PHE A 52 -8.84 16.64 -3.42
C PHE A 52 -9.62 17.93 -3.73
N LEU A 53 -8.97 19.09 -3.62
CA LEU A 53 -9.60 20.39 -3.89
C LEU A 53 -9.98 20.57 -5.36
N SER A 54 -9.21 20.01 -6.28
CA SER A 54 -9.50 20.07 -7.72
C SER A 54 -10.61 19.09 -8.13
N ALA A 55 -11.15 18.29 -7.20
CA ALA A 55 -12.11 17.21 -7.46
C ALA A 55 -11.70 16.34 -8.66
N SER A 56 -10.40 16.10 -8.81
CA SER A 56 -9.85 15.42 -9.97
C SER A 56 -10.29 13.97 -9.98
N SER A 57 -10.79 13.52 -11.13
CA SER A 57 -11.12 12.12 -11.37
C SER A 57 -10.51 11.67 -12.69
N GLY A 58 -10.19 10.39 -12.76
CA GLY A 58 -9.63 9.79 -13.96
C GLY A 58 -8.77 8.59 -13.64
N GLU A 59 -8.44 7.84 -14.67
CA GLU A 59 -7.62 6.66 -14.58
C GLU A 59 -6.50 6.77 -15.60
N SER A 60 -5.26 6.53 -15.16
CA SER A 60 -4.10 6.47 -16.06
C SER A 60 -3.44 5.12 -15.88
N ASN A 61 -3.50 4.29 -16.92
CA ASN A 61 -2.90 2.95 -16.93
C ASN A 61 -1.69 2.90 -17.85
N LEU A 62 -0.68 2.16 -17.43
CA LEU A 62 0.48 1.76 -18.23
C LEU A 62 0.50 0.24 -18.28
N THR A 63 0.73 -0.34 -19.45
CA THR A 63 0.90 -1.79 -19.59
C THR A 63 2.19 -2.20 -18.89
N TRP A 64 2.08 -3.11 -17.91
CA TRP A 64 3.23 -3.62 -17.17
C TRP A 64 3.69 -4.98 -17.70
N ILE A 65 2.76 -5.93 -17.83
CA ILE A 65 3.02 -7.27 -18.36
C ILE A 65 1.95 -7.60 -19.41
N ALA A 66 2.39 -8.03 -20.59
CA ALA A 66 1.51 -8.56 -21.63
C ALA A 66 2.06 -9.92 -22.08
N ILE A 67 1.34 -11.00 -21.78
CA ILE A 67 1.70 -12.38 -22.14
C ILE A 67 0.46 -13.07 -22.71
N GLY A 68 0.42 -13.27 -24.03
CA GLY A 68 -0.77 -13.82 -24.69
C GLY A 68 -2.00 -12.96 -24.40
N ASP A 69 -3.04 -13.60 -23.84
CA ASP A 69 -4.29 -12.93 -23.44
C ASP A 69 -4.23 -12.28 -22.05
N PHE A 70 -3.15 -12.51 -21.28
CA PHE A 70 -2.96 -11.87 -19.99
C PHE A 70 -2.34 -10.49 -20.14
N ASN A 71 -3.12 -9.44 -19.82
CA ASN A 71 -2.64 -8.07 -19.78
C ASN A 71 -2.81 -7.48 -18.37
N ALA A 72 -1.68 -7.24 -17.70
CA ALA A 72 -1.63 -6.56 -16.42
C ALA A 72 -1.14 -5.13 -16.60
N THR A 73 -1.89 -4.18 -16.04
CA THR A 73 -1.54 -2.76 -16.04
C THR A 73 -1.07 -2.31 -14.66
N ILE A 74 -0.24 -1.28 -14.63
CA ILE A 74 0.04 -0.50 -13.42
C ILE A 74 -0.43 0.92 -13.72
N GLY A 75 -1.18 1.52 -12.81
CA GLY A 75 -1.73 2.83 -13.03
C GLY A 75 -2.04 3.58 -11.74
N VAL A 76 -2.71 4.71 -11.92
CA VAL A 76 -3.27 5.52 -10.83
C VAL A 76 -4.76 5.72 -11.08
N LYS A 77 -5.59 5.27 -10.13
CA LYS A 77 -7.03 5.52 -10.12
C LYS A 77 -7.34 6.71 -9.21
N LEU A 78 -7.83 7.78 -9.80
CA LEU A 78 -8.32 8.96 -9.09
C LEU A 78 -9.85 8.97 -9.11
N ASP A 79 -10.44 8.79 -7.94
CA ASP A 79 -11.85 9.00 -7.67
C ASP A 79 -12.02 9.70 -6.31
N ARG A 80 -13.26 9.92 -5.90
CA ARG A 80 -13.54 10.62 -4.63
C ARG A 80 -13.03 9.85 -3.42
N LEU A 81 -13.06 8.52 -3.48
CA LEU A 81 -12.61 7.66 -2.38
C LEU A 81 -11.09 7.69 -2.29
N SER A 82 -10.38 7.53 -3.40
CA SER A 82 -8.92 7.56 -3.42
C SER A 82 -8.40 8.94 -3.04
N ALA A 83 -9.02 10.04 -3.51
CA ALA A 83 -8.64 11.39 -3.09
C ALA A 83 -8.78 11.61 -1.57
N LEU A 84 -9.88 11.14 -0.97
CA LEU A 84 -10.08 11.20 0.48
C LEU A 84 -9.03 10.35 1.23
N MET A 85 -8.82 9.12 0.79
CA MET A 85 -7.87 8.21 1.43
C MET A 85 -6.41 8.68 1.30
N LEU A 86 -6.04 9.30 0.18
CA LEU A 86 -4.72 9.94 0.03
C LEU A 86 -4.51 11.03 1.08
N LEU A 87 -5.52 11.88 1.33
CA LEU A 87 -5.44 12.94 2.34
C LEU A 87 -5.28 12.36 3.76
N VAL A 88 -6.03 11.29 4.08
CA VAL A 88 -5.91 10.60 5.37
C VAL A 88 -4.54 9.99 5.54
N VAL A 89 -4.08 9.19 4.57
CA VAL A 89 -2.79 8.47 4.64
C VAL A 89 -1.62 9.45 4.70
N THR A 90 -1.58 10.46 3.83
CA THR A 90 -0.49 11.45 3.83
C THR A 90 -0.56 12.41 5.01
N GLY A 91 -1.75 12.80 5.46
CA GLY A 91 -1.94 13.72 6.60
C GLY A 91 -1.52 13.08 7.92
N VAL A 92 -2.07 11.90 8.23
CA VAL A 92 -1.65 11.12 9.42
C VAL A 92 -0.19 10.69 9.27
N GLY A 93 0.23 10.30 8.07
CA GLY A 93 1.63 9.96 7.76
C GLY A 93 2.59 11.11 8.08
N ALA A 94 2.27 12.34 7.68
CA ALA A 94 3.09 13.52 7.96
C ALA A 94 3.23 13.78 9.47
N LEU A 95 2.14 13.64 10.24
CA LEU A 95 2.17 13.76 11.70
C LEU A 95 3.05 12.67 12.33
N ILE A 96 2.95 11.42 11.87
CA ILE A 96 3.79 10.31 12.36
C ILE A 96 5.26 10.58 12.06
N HIS A 97 5.61 11.05 10.84
CA HIS A 97 7.00 11.36 10.49
C HIS A 97 7.56 12.48 11.36
N TRP A 98 6.76 13.53 11.59
CA TRP A 98 7.14 14.64 12.47
C TRP A 98 7.36 14.16 13.92
N TYR A 99 6.41 13.40 14.47
CA TYR A 99 6.51 12.82 15.81
C TYR A 99 7.75 11.93 15.98
N SER A 100 8.03 11.12 14.96
CA SER A 100 9.15 10.17 14.95
C SER A 100 10.51 10.85 15.07
N GLN A 101 10.62 12.13 14.67
CA GLN A 101 11.87 12.88 14.78
C GLN A 101 12.35 12.96 16.24
N GLY A 102 11.42 13.25 17.16
CA GLY A 102 11.71 13.33 18.59
C GLY A 102 11.72 11.95 19.26
N TYR A 103 10.80 11.06 18.88
CA TYR A 103 10.73 9.72 19.47
C TYR A 103 12.00 8.89 19.22
N MET A 104 12.59 9.01 18.03
CA MET A 104 13.79 8.27 17.65
C MET A 104 15.10 8.97 18.06
N GLU A 105 15.05 10.13 18.72
CA GLU A 105 16.25 10.89 19.06
C GLU A 105 17.20 10.05 19.94
N GLY A 106 18.47 9.96 19.51
CA GLY A 106 19.48 9.14 20.18
C GLY A 106 19.54 7.66 19.76
N ASP A 107 18.59 7.16 18.94
CA ASP A 107 18.66 5.79 18.42
C ASP A 107 19.72 5.64 17.31
N ARG A 108 20.56 4.60 17.42
CA ARG A 108 21.64 4.32 16.46
C ARG A 108 21.16 4.05 15.03
N SER A 109 19.94 3.54 14.86
CA SER A 109 19.35 3.13 13.58
C SER A 109 18.32 4.14 13.05
N TYR A 110 18.44 5.40 13.48
CA TYR A 110 17.55 6.52 13.11
C TYR A 110 17.22 6.59 11.61
N ALA A 111 18.23 6.57 10.74
CA ALA A 111 18.02 6.68 9.29
C ALA A 111 17.24 5.47 8.73
N ARG A 112 17.50 4.25 9.23
CA ARG A 112 16.79 3.03 8.81
C ARG A 112 15.30 3.10 9.15
N TYR A 113 14.95 3.71 10.27
CA TYR A 113 13.56 3.91 10.67
C TYR A 113 12.82 4.78 9.64
N PHE A 114 13.37 5.94 9.30
CA PHE A 114 12.75 6.85 8.33
C PHE A 114 12.68 6.25 6.91
N ALA A 115 13.68 5.47 6.48
CA ALA A 115 13.59 4.69 5.25
C ALA A 115 12.42 3.69 5.26
N SER A 116 12.27 2.95 6.36
CA SER A 116 11.19 1.95 6.51
C SER A 116 9.81 2.61 6.58
N LEU A 117 9.72 3.76 7.24
CA LEU A 117 8.49 4.55 7.36
C LEU A 117 8.07 5.18 6.01
N SER A 118 9.03 5.66 5.22
CA SER A 118 8.76 6.13 3.86
C SER A 118 8.37 4.98 2.92
N LEU A 119 8.98 3.80 3.06
CA LEU A 119 8.57 2.60 2.32
C LEU A 119 7.14 2.18 2.68
N PHE A 120 6.78 2.21 3.96
CA PHE A 120 5.41 1.96 4.41
C PHE A 120 4.42 2.95 3.79
N SER A 121 4.77 4.23 3.77
CA SER A 121 3.93 5.29 3.17
C SER A 121 3.75 5.08 1.67
N PHE A 122 4.81 4.77 0.93
CA PHE A 122 4.72 4.40 -0.48
C PHE A 122 3.76 3.22 -0.71
N SER A 123 3.91 2.19 0.12
CA SER A 123 3.08 0.97 0.03
C SER A 123 1.60 1.27 0.22
N MET A 124 1.26 2.04 1.26
CA MET A 124 -0.11 2.44 1.56
C MET A 124 -0.72 3.31 0.45
N LEU A 125 0.03 4.28 -0.06
CA LEU A 125 -0.44 5.13 -1.16
C LEU A 125 -0.66 4.33 -2.46
N GLY A 126 0.16 3.30 -2.69
CA GLY A 126 0.00 2.40 -3.83
C GLY A 126 -1.28 1.57 -3.77
N ILE A 127 -1.72 1.12 -2.58
CA ILE A 127 -3.03 0.47 -2.40
C ILE A 127 -4.15 1.44 -2.76
N VAL A 128 -4.09 2.68 -2.25
CA VAL A 128 -5.13 3.69 -2.48
C VAL A 128 -5.28 4.05 -3.96
N LEU A 129 -4.18 4.08 -4.70
CA LEU A 129 -4.16 4.44 -6.12
C LEU A 129 -4.31 3.24 -7.07
N ALA A 130 -4.47 2.02 -6.56
CA ALA A 130 -4.51 0.83 -7.39
C ALA A 130 -5.68 0.86 -8.40
N THR A 131 -5.39 0.53 -9.66
CA THR A 131 -6.40 0.47 -10.74
C THR A 131 -6.98 -0.93 -10.93
N ASN A 132 -6.33 -1.94 -10.36
CA ASN A 132 -6.67 -3.34 -10.52
C ASN A 132 -6.26 -4.17 -9.31
N LEU A 133 -6.83 -5.38 -9.21
CA LEU A 133 -6.59 -6.30 -8.10
C LEU A 133 -5.13 -6.76 -8.00
N MET A 134 -4.42 -6.93 -9.14
CA MET A 134 -3.02 -7.34 -9.13
C MET A 134 -2.12 -6.25 -8.54
N GLN A 135 -2.28 -5.01 -8.99
CA GLN A 135 -1.58 -3.85 -8.42
C GLN A 135 -1.88 -3.71 -6.94
N MET A 136 -3.15 -3.87 -6.54
CA MET A 136 -3.53 -3.85 -5.13
C MET A 136 -2.76 -4.92 -4.36
N PHE A 137 -2.68 -6.15 -4.85
CA PHE A 137 -1.93 -7.25 -4.22
C PHE A 137 -0.43 -6.97 -4.09
N ILE A 138 0.20 -6.38 -5.11
CA ILE A 138 1.62 -5.99 -5.05
C ILE A 138 1.87 -5.03 -3.88
N PHE A 139 1.05 -3.99 -3.76
CA PHE A 139 1.16 -3.03 -2.66
C PHE A 139 0.70 -3.60 -1.32
N TRP A 140 -0.24 -4.54 -1.32
CA TRP A 140 -0.72 -5.27 -0.14
C TRP A 140 0.41 -6.07 0.54
N GLU A 141 1.19 -6.76 -0.28
CA GLU A 141 2.39 -7.49 0.12
C GLU A 141 3.49 -6.53 0.59
N LEU A 142 3.67 -5.40 -0.11
CA LEU A 142 4.65 -4.40 0.27
C LEU A 142 4.34 -3.72 1.61
N VAL A 143 3.06 -3.49 1.92
CA VAL A 143 2.61 -3.08 3.26
C VAL A 143 2.98 -4.16 4.28
N GLY A 144 2.79 -5.44 3.96
CA GLY A 144 3.22 -6.56 4.83
C GLY A 144 4.73 -6.54 5.13
N VAL A 145 5.56 -6.34 4.11
CA VAL A 145 7.02 -6.27 4.25
C VAL A 145 7.44 -5.04 5.05
N SER A 146 6.89 -3.86 4.75
CA SER A 146 7.23 -2.63 5.48
C SER A 146 6.78 -2.67 6.94
N SER A 147 5.61 -3.25 7.24
CA SER A 147 5.18 -3.53 8.62
C SER A 147 6.11 -4.53 9.33
N TYR A 148 6.56 -5.58 8.65
CA TYR A 148 7.55 -6.53 9.21
C TYR A 148 8.85 -5.81 9.62
N LEU A 149 9.35 -4.91 8.77
CA LEU A 149 10.55 -4.11 9.03
C LEU A 149 10.37 -3.14 10.21
N LEU A 150 9.18 -2.54 10.35
CA LEU A 150 8.87 -1.58 11.40
C LEU A 150 8.64 -2.26 12.77
N ILE A 151 7.86 -3.34 12.84
CA ILE A 151 7.65 -4.11 14.07
C ILE A 151 8.98 -4.72 14.53
N GLY A 152 9.74 -5.28 13.59
CA GLY A 152 11.06 -5.86 13.84
C GLY A 152 12.20 -4.85 13.93
N PHE A 153 11.92 -3.54 14.08
CA PHE A 153 12.96 -2.51 14.00
C PHE A 153 14.09 -2.75 15.02
N TRP A 154 13.74 -3.03 16.28
CA TRP A 154 14.67 -3.46 17.32
C TRP A 154 14.83 -4.98 17.36
N HIS A 155 15.20 -5.57 16.23
CA HIS A 155 15.40 -7.02 16.02
C HIS A 155 16.34 -7.71 17.02
N GLU A 156 17.19 -6.99 17.74
CA GLU A 156 18.02 -7.56 18.82
C GLU A 156 17.21 -7.98 20.05
N ARG A 157 15.98 -7.46 20.20
CA ARG A 157 15.06 -7.89 21.26
C ARG A 157 14.29 -9.13 20.77
N PRO A 158 14.41 -10.30 21.45
CA PRO A 158 13.71 -11.51 21.03
C PRO A 158 12.20 -11.33 20.88
N ALA A 159 11.58 -10.56 21.79
CA ALA A 159 10.15 -10.25 21.72
C ALA A 159 9.76 -9.53 20.41
N ALA A 160 10.54 -8.53 19.97
CA ALA A 160 10.27 -7.81 18.73
C ALA A 160 10.51 -8.69 17.48
N ALA A 161 11.54 -9.54 17.53
CA ALA A 161 11.84 -10.48 16.45
C ALA A 161 10.76 -11.55 16.28
N ASP A 162 10.13 -12.00 17.37
CA ASP A 162 9.05 -12.99 17.30
C ASP A 162 7.71 -12.31 16.96
N ALA A 163 7.46 -11.10 17.43
CA ALA A 163 6.31 -10.29 17.06
C ALA A 163 6.25 -10.01 15.55
N CYS A 164 7.35 -9.57 14.94
CA CYS A 164 7.36 -9.27 13.51
C CYS A 164 7.11 -10.51 12.65
N LYS A 165 7.68 -11.66 13.00
CA LYS A 165 7.42 -12.95 12.33
C LYS A 165 5.94 -13.33 12.46
N LYS A 166 5.38 -13.24 13.67
CA LYS A 166 3.97 -13.55 13.93
C LYS A 166 3.05 -12.68 13.09
N ALA A 167 3.29 -11.37 13.06
CA ALA A 167 2.54 -10.43 12.23
C ALA A 167 2.64 -10.76 10.75
N PHE A 168 3.84 -11.06 10.24
CA PHE A 168 4.01 -11.39 8.83
C PHE A 168 3.31 -12.70 8.44
N ILE A 169 3.47 -13.76 9.23
CA ILE A 169 2.87 -15.08 8.96
C ILE A 169 1.34 -15.03 9.06
N THR A 170 0.81 -14.34 10.08
CA THR A 170 -0.65 -14.26 10.27
C THR A 170 -1.32 -13.49 9.13
N ASN A 171 -0.71 -12.38 8.69
CA ASN A 171 -1.19 -11.63 7.53
C ASN A 171 -1.06 -12.44 6.24
N ARG A 172 0.05 -13.19 6.07
CA ARG A 172 0.29 -14.04 4.91
C ARG A 172 -0.81 -15.07 4.69
N LEU A 173 -1.39 -15.61 5.77
CA LEU A 173 -2.49 -16.55 5.67
C LEU A 173 -3.74 -15.92 5.05
N GLY A 174 -4.06 -14.66 5.41
CA GLY A 174 -5.12 -13.89 4.76
C GLY A 174 -4.79 -13.56 3.30
N ASP A 175 -3.54 -13.17 3.05
CA ASP A 175 -3.04 -12.81 1.71
C ASP A 175 -3.09 -14.00 0.74
N PHE A 176 -2.97 -15.24 1.23
CA PHE A 176 -3.17 -16.45 0.43
C PHE A 176 -4.61 -16.59 -0.08
N GLY A 177 -5.60 -16.38 0.80
CA GLY A 177 -7.02 -16.36 0.40
C GLY A 177 -7.28 -15.25 -0.61
N PHE A 178 -6.72 -14.06 -0.37
CA PHE A 178 -6.84 -12.93 -1.29
C PHE A 178 -6.29 -13.25 -2.68
N LEU A 179 -5.09 -13.85 -2.76
CA LEU A 179 -4.48 -14.25 -4.03
C LEU A 179 -5.33 -15.26 -4.80
N ILE A 180 -5.88 -16.29 -4.12
CA ILE A 180 -6.78 -17.25 -4.77
C ILE A 180 -8.02 -16.54 -5.31
N GLY A 181 -8.60 -15.62 -4.54
CA GLY A 181 -9.72 -14.80 -4.98
C GLY A 181 -9.40 -14.01 -6.25
N ILE A 182 -8.23 -13.38 -6.33
CA ILE A 182 -7.77 -12.65 -7.52
C ILE A 182 -7.66 -13.58 -8.74
N ILE A 183 -7.06 -14.76 -8.57
CA ILE A 183 -6.93 -15.75 -9.65
C ILE A 183 -8.31 -16.19 -10.16
N MET A 184 -9.26 -16.44 -9.26
CA MET A 184 -10.62 -16.83 -9.62
C MET A 184 -11.37 -15.70 -10.35
N VAL A 185 -11.22 -14.44 -9.91
CA VAL A 185 -11.78 -13.29 -10.64
C VAL A 185 -11.21 -13.22 -12.05
N TRP A 186 -9.89 -13.34 -12.20
CA TRP A 186 -9.26 -13.33 -13.51
C TRP A 186 -9.74 -14.49 -14.40
N ALA A 187 -9.85 -15.70 -13.84
CA ALA A 187 -10.31 -16.87 -14.58
C ALA A 187 -11.76 -16.73 -15.07
N ALA A 188 -12.63 -16.02 -14.33
CA ALA A 188 -14.02 -15.80 -14.70
C ALA A 188 -14.21 -14.60 -15.64
N ALA A 189 -13.53 -13.48 -15.36
CA ALA A 189 -13.77 -12.20 -16.04
C ALA A 189 -12.72 -11.84 -17.11
N GLY A 190 -11.58 -12.53 -17.16
CA GLY A 190 -10.46 -12.25 -18.07
C GLY A 190 -9.70 -10.95 -17.78
N SER A 191 -10.13 -10.17 -16.79
CA SER A 191 -9.53 -8.88 -16.41
C SER A 191 -9.46 -8.74 -14.90
N LEU A 192 -8.51 -7.95 -14.43
CA LEU A 192 -8.36 -7.60 -13.01
C LEU A 192 -8.61 -6.11 -12.74
N ASN A 193 -8.85 -5.32 -13.78
CA ASN A 193 -9.08 -3.88 -13.68
C ASN A 193 -10.47 -3.60 -13.10
N PHE A 194 -10.53 -2.73 -12.09
CA PHE A 194 -11.78 -2.48 -11.37
C PHE A 194 -12.88 -1.90 -12.28
N GLY A 195 -12.53 -0.97 -13.17
CA GLY A 195 -13.50 -0.36 -14.08
C GLY A 195 -14.01 -1.33 -15.15
N LEU A 196 -13.16 -2.23 -15.65
CA LEU A 196 -13.58 -3.28 -16.58
C LEU A 196 -14.43 -4.35 -15.89
N LEU A 197 -14.05 -4.76 -14.66
CA LEU A 197 -14.82 -5.70 -13.86
C LEU A 197 -16.21 -5.17 -13.55
N GLU A 198 -16.32 -3.90 -13.13
CA GLU A 198 -17.60 -3.25 -12.85
C GLU A 198 -18.52 -3.28 -14.08
N LYS A 199 -17.99 -2.90 -15.26
CA LYS A 199 -18.75 -2.95 -16.52
C LYS A 199 -19.18 -4.36 -16.89
N ALA A 200 -18.25 -5.33 -16.84
CA ALA A 200 -18.54 -6.72 -17.19
C ALA A 200 -19.62 -7.33 -16.27
N MET A 201 -19.61 -7.00 -14.98
CA MET A 201 -20.62 -7.45 -14.03
C MET A 201 -21.99 -6.77 -14.24
N GLN A 202 -22.01 -5.52 -14.72
CA GLN A 202 -23.27 -4.85 -15.08
C GLN A 202 -23.88 -5.43 -16.37
N GLU A 203 -23.05 -5.77 -17.36
CA GLU A 203 -23.47 -6.37 -18.62
C GLU A 203 -23.88 -7.85 -18.45
N GLN A 204 -23.16 -8.59 -17.62
CA GLN A 204 -23.44 -10.00 -17.31
C GLN A 204 -23.45 -10.23 -15.80
N PRO A 205 -24.63 -10.10 -15.14
CA PRO A 205 -24.75 -10.28 -13.69
C PRO A 205 -24.33 -11.67 -13.20
N GLU A 206 -24.40 -12.67 -14.06
CA GLU A 206 -24.00 -14.07 -13.78
C GLU A 206 -22.51 -14.34 -14.10
N LEU A 207 -21.69 -13.33 -14.38
CA LEU A 207 -20.28 -13.48 -14.77
C LEU A 207 -19.47 -14.39 -13.82
N LEU A 208 -19.68 -14.22 -12.51
CA LEU A 208 -19.02 -15.04 -11.49
C LEU A 208 -19.81 -16.31 -11.13
N GLY A 209 -21.07 -16.41 -11.59
CA GLY A 209 -21.98 -17.53 -11.35
C GLY A 209 -22.08 -17.96 -9.90
N ALA A 210 -22.18 -19.27 -9.67
CA ALA A 210 -22.25 -19.87 -8.33
C ALA A 210 -20.99 -19.64 -7.48
N SER A 211 -19.87 -19.26 -8.10
CA SER A 211 -18.60 -19.05 -7.40
C SER A 211 -18.47 -17.66 -6.76
N ALA A 212 -19.38 -16.72 -7.06
CA ALA A 212 -19.33 -15.34 -6.58
C ALA A 212 -19.18 -15.23 -5.05
N GLY A 213 -19.95 -16.03 -4.30
CA GLY A 213 -19.87 -16.03 -2.83
C GLY A 213 -18.51 -16.49 -2.31
N LEU A 214 -17.94 -17.54 -2.90
CA LEU A 214 -16.61 -18.04 -2.54
C LEU A 214 -15.52 -17.02 -2.91
N ILE A 215 -15.59 -16.42 -4.10
CA ILE A 215 -14.66 -15.37 -4.53
C ILE A 215 -14.71 -14.19 -3.56
N GLY A 216 -15.90 -13.73 -3.18
CA GLY A 216 -16.07 -12.65 -2.23
C GLY A 216 -15.44 -12.97 -0.86
N LEU A 217 -15.66 -14.18 -0.34
CA LEU A 217 -15.06 -14.64 0.91
C LEU A 217 -13.53 -14.72 0.83
N LEU A 218 -12.98 -15.25 -0.28
CA LEU A 218 -11.55 -15.35 -0.50
C LEU A 218 -10.87 -13.97 -0.58
N LEU A 219 -11.46 -13.04 -1.34
CA LEU A 219 -10.98 -11.65 -1.37
C LEU A 219 -11.06 -10.99 0.02
N PHE A 220 -12.13 -11.27 0.76
CA PHE A 220 -12.32 -10.75 2.11
C PHE A 220 -11.32 -11.31 3.13
N CYS A 221 -10.82 -12.54 2.96
CA CYS A 221 -9.77 -13.11 3.83
C CYS A 221 -8.52 -12.21 3.92
N GLY A 222 -8.13 -11.55 2.81
CA GLY A 222 -7.04 -10.58 2.83
C GLY A 222 -7.32 -9.42 3.79
N ALA A 223 -8.51 -8.81 3.64
CA ALA A 223 -8.95 -7.71 4.51
C ALA A 223 -9.04 -8.15 5.98
N MET A 224 -9.55 -9.36 6.25
CA MET A 224 -9.61 -9.92 7.61
C MET A 224 -8.24 -10.01 8.28
N GLY A 225 -7.20 -10.42 7.54
CA GLY A 225 -5.83 -10.50 8.04
C GLY A 225 -5.29 -9.12 8.44
N LYS A 226 -5.28 -8.18 7.49
CA LYS A 226 -4.71 -6.83 7.70
C LYS A 226 -5.48 -6.00 8.72
N SER A 227 -6.80 -6.20 8.82
CA SER A 227 -7.67 -5.49 9.79
C SER A 227 -7.82 -6.24 11.11
N ALA A 228 -7.00 -7.26 11.38
CA ALA A 228 -6.97 -8.03 12.63
C ALA A 228 -8.37 -8.52 13.06
N GLN A 229 -9.13 -9.09 12.13
CA GLN A 229 -10.45 -9.65 12.40
C GLN A 229 -10.34 -11.10 12.88
N PHE A 230 -11.37 -11.64 13.53
CA PHE A 230 -11.42 -13.08 13.85
C PHE A 230 -11.33 -13.89 12.54
N PRO A 231 -10.45 -14.91 12.43
CA PRO A 231 -9.55 -15.45 13.46
C PRO A 231 -8.12 -14.86 13.47
N LEU A 232 -7.76 -14.02 12.51
CA LEU A 232 -6.41 -13.51 12.21
C LEU A 232 -5.99 -12.25 13.03
N HIS A 233 -6.42 -12.14 14.29
CA HIS A 233 -6.21 -10.95 15.13
C HIS A 233 -5.00 -11.04 16.09
N VAL A 234 -4.43 -12.24 16.25
CA VAL A 234 -3.45 -12.58 17.30
C VAL A 234 -2.12 -11.83 17.22
N TRP A 235 -1.82 -11.20 16.08
CA TRP A 235 -0.57 -10.47 15.90
C TRP A 235 -0.61 -9.05 16.44
N LEU A 236 -1.80 -8.45 16.59
CA LEU A 236 -1.94 -7.04 16.92
C LEU A 236 -1.46 -6.68 18.33
N PRO A 237 -1.71 -7.49 19.39
CA PRO A 237 -1.19 -7.19 20.73
C PRO A 237 0.34 -7.18 20.81
N ASP A 238 1.01 -8.07 20.07
CA ASP A 238 2.48 -8.18 20.08
C ASP A 238 3.16 -7.14 19.18
N ALA A 239 2.42 -6.49 18.29
CA ALA A 239 2.95 -5.45 17.41
C ALA A 239 3.22 -4.11 18.14
N MET A 240 2.83 -4.01 19.42
CA MET A 240 3.00 -2.85 20.30
C MET A 240 4.20 -3.03 21.24
#